data_AF-A0AAD6TFT4-F1
#
_entry.id   AF-A0AAD6TFT4-F1
#
_cell.length_a   1.000
_cell.length_b   1.000
_cell.length_c   1.000
_cell.angle_alpha   90.00
_cell.angle_beta   90.00
_cell.angle_gamma   90.00
#
_symmetry.space_group_name_H-M   'P 1'
#
loop_
_entity.id
_entity.type
_entity.pdbx_description
1 polymer ?
#
loop_
_entity_poly.entity_id
_entity_poly.type
_entity_poly.pdbx_seq_one_letter_code
_entity_poly.pdbx_strand_id
1 'polypeptide(L)'
;RTRSIVSGSSALWPIHDFDFFPNDVDIYSPADTGPAMLEIMQHRFSFDIHRTETSTYSSQIGVTTVYWLTKGQSSVNLIFTEGDNAATAIFHFHSTVVMNYFNGTRLYCSIPELTLRKLAFANDNLLLDELTARRTLSCIDKYTERGFNYGYVTPHVCGVDTICPATIRTLHDGKGLTIPF
;
A
#
# COMPACT_ATOMS: atom_id res chain seq x y z
N ARG A 1 -21.54 -7.45 -4.90
CA ARG A 1 -20.63 -6.34 -4.52
C ARG A 1 -19.24 -6.94 -4.44
N THR A 2 -18.25 -6.43 -5.18
CA THR A 2 -16.95 -7.11 -5.36
C THR A 2 -16.00 -6.99 -4.16
N ARG A 3 -16.34 -6.15 -3.17
CA ARG A 3 -15.48 -5.78 -2.01
C ARG A 3 -14.10 -5.26 -2.42
N SER A 4 -13.99 -4.77 -3.66
CA SER A 4 -12.74 -4.23 -4.18
C SER A 4 -12.53 -2.80 -3.69
N ILE A 5 -11.27 -2.41 -3.56
CA ILE A 5 -10.82 -1.07 -3.20
C ILE A 5 -9.81 -0.58 -4.23
N VAL A 6 -9.74 0.74 -4.46
CA VAL A 6 -8.70 1.37 -5.27
C VAL A 6 -7.63 1.91 -4.33
N SER A 7 -6.35 1.65 -4.60
CA SER A 7 -5.23 2.06 -3.73
C SER A 7 -4.07 2.64 -4.55
N GLY A 8 -2.86 2.64 -3.96
CA GLY A 8 -1.64 3.09 -4.59
C GLY A 8 -1.62 4.59 -4.81
N SER A 9 -0.94 5.02 -5.87
CA SER A 9 -0.80 6.46 -6.16
C SER A 9 -2.13 7.12 -6.55
N SER A 10 -3.07 6.34 -7.09
CA SER A 10 -4.43 6.80 -7.42
C SER A 10 -5.25 7.18 -6.19
N ALA A 11 -5.12 6.46 -5.08
CA ALA A 11 -5.80 6.81 -3.83
C ALA A 11 -5.11 7.95 -3.07
N LEU A 12 -3.81 8.14 -3.27
CA LEU A 12 -3.08 9.27 -2.69
C LEU A 12 -3.36 10.59 -3.42
N TRP A 13 -3.53 10.54 -4.74
CA TRP A 13 -3.71 11.73 -5.58
C TRP A 13 -4.75 12.74 -5.06
N PRO A 14 -5.99 12.35 -4.67
CA PRO A 14 -6.98 13.31 -4.17
C PRO A 14 -6.67 13.92 -2.78
N ILE A 15 -5.65 13.42 -2.06
CA ILE A 15 -5.28 13.92 -0.72
C ILE A 15 -4.44 15.20 -0.82
N HIS A 16 -3.71 15.38 -1.92
CA HIS A 16 -2.85 16.55 -2.12
C HIS A 16 -3.04 17.16 -3.49
N ASP A 17 -2.68 18.43 -3.60
CA ASP A 17 -2.49 19.07 -4.89
C ASP A 17 -1.11 18.68 -5.43
N PHE A 18 -1.06 17.59 -6.18
CA PHE A 18 0.18 17.12 -6.82
C PHE A 18 0.26 17.57 -8.27
N ASP A 19 1.47 17.95 -8.69
CA ASP A 19 1.81 18.20 -10.09
C ASP A 19 2.00 16.92 -10.92
N PHE A 20 1.69 15.74 -10.35
CA PHE A 20 1.75 14.46 -11.06
C PHE A 20 0.36 13.86 -11.25
N PHE A 21 0.20 13.07 -12.31
CA PHE A 21 -0.97 12.24 -12.54
C PHE A 21 -0.60 10.74 -12.37
N PRO A 22 -1.41 9.93 -11.67
CA PRO A 22 -1.18 8.48 -11.59
C PRO A 22 -1.19 7.84 -12.99
N ASN A 23 -0.15 7.06 -13.30
CA ASN A 23 -0.05 6.37 -14.60
C ASN A 23 -0.91 5.10 -14.66
N ASP A 24 -1.23 4.54 -13.50
CA ASP A 24 -1.97 3.30 -13.32
C ASP A 24 -2.92 3.37 -12.13
N VAL A 25 -3.92 2.48 -12.17
CA VAL A 25 -4.89 2.29 -11.09
C VAL A 25 -4.70 0.90 -10.50
N ASP A 26 -4.44 0.83 -9.20
CA ASP A 26 -4.36 -0.44 -8.47
C ASP A 26 -5.70 -0.74 -7.79
N ILE A 27 -6.34 -1.83 -8.19
CA ILE A 27 -7.58 -2.33 -7.60
C ILE A 27 -7.26 -3.60 -6.82
N TYR A 28 -7.50 -3.59 -5.52
CA TYR A 28 -7.38 -4.77 -4.67
C TYR A 28 -8.74 -5.41 -4.48
N SER A 29 -8.84 -6.74 -4.57
CA SER A 29 -10.08 -7.48 -4.40
C SER A 29 -9.85 -8.79 -3.66
N PRO A 30 -10.71 -9.21 -2.71
CA PRO A 30 -10.64 -10.54 -2.12
C PRO A 30 -10.66 -11.62 -3.22
N ALA A 31 -9.86 -12.69 -3.07
CA ALA A 31 -9.70 -13.71 -4.11
C ALA A 31 -11.01 -14.43 -4.49
N ASP A 32 -11.95 -14.55 -3.57
CA ASP A 32 -13.27 -15.16 -3.80
C ASP A 32 -14.22 -14.25 -4.62
N THR A 33 -14.05 -12.93 -4.56
CA THR A 33 -14.85 -11.96 -5.33
C THR A 33 -14.09 -11.29 -6.48
N GLY A 34 -12.78 -11.51 -6.56
CA GLY A 34 -11.90 -11.04 -7.63
C GLY A 34 -12.31 -11.49 -9.04
N PRO A 35 -12.71 -12.76 -9.26
CA PRO A 35 -13.19 -13.21 -10.57
C PRO A 35 -14.39 -12.42 -11.09
N ALA A 36 -15.34 -12.07 -10.22
CA ALA A 36 -16.47 -11.22 -10.62
C ALA A 36 -16.01 -9.80 -11.00
N MET A 37 -14.94 -9.28 -10.37
CA MET A 37 -14.35 -8.00 -10.77
C MET A 37 -13.64 -8.10 -12.14
N LEU A 38 -12.94 -9.21 -12.43
CA LEU A 38 -12.38 -9.46 -13.76
C LEU A 38 -13.46 -9.47 -14.83
N GLU A 39 -14.55 -10.20 -14.62
CA GLU A 39 -15.69 -10.25 -15.55
C GLU A 39 -16.26 -8.86 -15.82
N ILE A 40 -16.41 -8.04 -14.78
CA ILE A 40 -16.86 -6.65 -14.92
C ILE A 40 -15.87 -5.85 -15.77
N MET A 41 -14.57 -5.94 -15.49
CA MET A 41 -13.54 -5.20 -16.22
C MET A 41 -13.49 -5.61 -17.70
N GLN A 42 -13.63 -6.91 -17.99
CA GLN A 42 -13.63 -7.44 -19.34
C GLN A 42 -14.90 -7.07 -20.11
N HIS A 43 -16.07 -7.40 -19.56
CA HIS A 43 -17.32 -7.35 -20.32
C HIS A 43 -17.98 -5.97 -20.30
N ARG A 44 -17.88 -5.24 -19.17
CA ARG A 44 -18.50 -3.92 -19.04
C ARG A 44 -17.56 -2.80 -19.46
N PHE A 45 -16.28 -2.93 -19.14
CA PHE A 45 -15.30 -1.87 -19.41
C PHE A 45 -14.38 -2.17 -20.60
N SER A 46 -14.44 -3.38 -21.17
CA SER A 46 -13.67 -3.77 -22.37
C SER A 46 -12.16 -3.63 -22.18
N PHE A 47 -11.66 -4.05 -21.01
CA PHE A 47 -10.23 -4.22 -20.78
C PHE A 47 -9.75 -5.57 -21.31
N ASP A 48 -8.56 -5.57 -21.90
CA ASP A 48 -7.81 -6.79 -22.18
C ASP A 48 -7.16 -7.29 -20.89
N ILE A 49 -7.27 -8.59 -20.59
CA ILE A 49 -6.76 -9.18 -19.35
C ILE A 49 -5.47 -9.95 -19.64
N HIS A 50 -4.40 -9.57 -18.94
CA HIS A 50 -3.12 -10.26 -18.94
C HIS A 50 -2.83 -10.78 -17.54
N ARG A 51 -2.73 -12.10 -17.37
CA ARG A 51 -2.31 -12.67 -16.07
C ARG A 51 -0.81 -12.53 -15.93
N THR A 52 -0.35 -11.99 -14.81
CA THR A 52 1.09 -11.85 -14.54
C THR A 52 1.54 -12.93 -13.55
N GLU A 53 2.41 -13.84 -14.00
CA GLU A 53 2.99 -14.88 -13.12
C GLU A 53 4.09 -14.31 -12.21
N THR A 54 4.72 -13.21 -12.61
CA THR A 54 5.79 -12.50 -11.88
C THR A 54 5.43 -11.03 -11.73
N SER A 55 4.65 -10.68 -10.70
CA SER A 55 4.29 -9.28 -10.45
C SER A 55 5.27 -8.60 -9.49
N THR A 56 5.35 -7.27 -9.57
CA THR A 56 6.01 -6.43 -8.56
C THR A 56 5.40 -6.60 -7.15
N TYR A 57 4.23 -7.22 -7.06
CA TYR A 57 3.50 -7.50 -5.84
C TYR A 57 3.76 -8.91 -5.27
N SER A 58 4.57 -9.74 -5.94
CA SER A 58 4.80 -11.13 -5.54
C SER A 58 5.44 -11.31 -4.15
N SER A 59 6.06 -10.25 -3.60
CA SER A 59 6.60 -10.23 -2.24
C SER A 59 5.70 -9.51 -1.22
N GLN A 60 4.54 -9.01 -1.64
CA GLN A 60 3.62 -8.32 -0.76
C GLN A 60 2.76 -9.32 0.02
N ILE A 61 2.79 -9.22 1.35
CA ILE A 61 1.95 -10.02 2.24
C ILE A 61 0.47 -9.81 1.90
N GLY A 62 -0.25 -10.91 1.78
CA GLY A 62 -1.68 -10.92 1.51
C GLY A 62 -2.06 -10.67 0.05
N VAL A 63 -1.11 -10.67 -0.89
CA VAL A 63 -1.39 -10.67 -2.34
C VAL A 63 -1.23 -12.08 -2.91
N THR A 64 -2.25 -12.58 -3.62
CA THR A 64 -2.24 -13.95 -4.18
C THR A 64 -2.00 -13.98 -5.69
N THR A 65 -2.59 -13.06 -6.45
CA THR A 65 -2.51 -13.06 -7.91
C THR A 65 -2.66 -11.63 -8.42
N VAL A 66 -1.97 -11.30 -9.51
CA VAL A 66 -2.09 -10.00 -10.15
C VAL A 66 -2.45 -10.18 -11.61
N TYR A 67 -3.45 -9.42 -12.05
CA TYR A 67 -3.82 -9.25 -13.43
C TYR A 67 -3.47 -7.84 -13.85
N TRP A 68 -2.76 -7.72 -14.97
CA TRP A 68 -2.52 -6.46 -15.63
C TRP A 68 -3.57 -6.28 -16.72
N LEU A 69 -4.39 -5.25 -16.61
CA LEU A 69 -5.50 -4.96 -17.51
C LEU A 69 -5.16 -3.73 -18.33
N THR A 70 -5.35 -3.80 -19.65
CA THR A 70 -5.02 -2.71 -20.57
C THR A 70 -6.23 -2.31 -21.40
N LYS A 71 -6.36 -1.01 -21.69
CA LYS A 71 -7.32 -0.47 -22.66
C LYS A 71 -6.75 0.78 -23.31
N GLY A 72 -6.24 0.64 -24.54
CA GLY A 72 -5.53 1.72 -25.21
C GLY A 72 -4.29 2.14 -24.41
N GLN A 73 -4.23 3.40 -23.98
CA GLN A 73 -3.15 3.95 -23.15
C GLN A 73 -3.40 3.82 -21.64
N SER A 74 -4.57 3.29 -21.23
CA SER A 74 -4.92 3.12 -19.82
C SER A 74 -4.54 1.73 -19.34
N SER A 75 -4.03 1.65 -18.11
CA SER A 75 -3.73 0.39 -17.45
C SER A 75 -4.29 0.33 -16.02
N VAL A 76 -4.68 -0.87 -15.62
CA VAL A 76 -5.22 -1.17 -14.28
C VAL A 76 -4.58 -2.47 -13.80
N ASN A 77 -4.03 -2.46 -12.58
CA ASN A 77 -3.62 -3.68 -11.92
C ASN A 77 -4.80 -4.17 -11.06
N LEU A 78 -5.34 -5.35 -11.35
CA LEU A 78 -6.30 -6.01 -10.49
C LEU A 78 -5.57 -7.07 -9.65
N ILE A 79 -5.53 -6.81 -8.35
CA ILE A 79 -4.70 -7.52 -7.38
C ILE A 79 -5.63 -8.30 -6.47
N PHE A 80 -5.49 -9.62 -6.49
CA PHE A 80 -6.25 -10.50 -5.62
C PHE A 80 -5.55 -10.58 -4.27
N THR A 81 -6.33 -10.51 -3.20
CA THR A 81 -5.83 -10.56 -1.83
C THR A 81 -6.27 -11.83 -1.11
N GLU A 82 -5.48 -12.24 -0.14
CA GLU A 82 -5.86 -13.26 0.84
C GLU A 82 -6.96 -12.73 1.77
N GLY A 83 -7.79 -13.65 2.26
CA GLY A 83 -8.89 -13.32 3.18
C GLY A 83 -10.08 -12.65 2.50
N ASP A 84 -10.97 -12.11 3.33
CA ASP A 84 -12.27 -11.56 2.94
C ASP A 84 -12.27 -10.02 2.80
N ASN A 85 -11.15 -9.37 3.12
CA ASN A 85 -10.97 -7.92 3.13
C ASN A 85 -9.71 -7.49 2.36
N ALA A 86 -9.91 -6.80 1.24
CA ALA A 86 -8.83 -6.27 0.41
C ALA A 86 -7.97 -5.20 1.12
N ALA A 87 -8.49 -4.55 2.17
CA ALA A 87 -7.75 -3.51 2.88
C ALA A 87 -6.52 -4.07 3.63
N THR A 88 -6.51 -5.36 3.99
CA THR A 88 -5.40 -5.98 4.71
C THR A 88 -4.07 -5.81 3.98
N ALA A 89 -4.07 -6.02 2.65
CA ALA A 89 -2.87 -5.87 1.82
C ALA A 89 -2.30 -4.44 1.88
N ILE A 90 -3.14 -3.42 2.08
CA ILE A 90 -2.73 -2.01 2.10
C ILE A 90 -1.84 -1.70 3.30
N PHE A 91 -2.11 -2.30 4.45
CA PHE A 91 -1.30 -2.10 5.66
C PHE A 91 0.05 -2.82 5.61
N HIS A 92 0.27 -3.65 4.60
CA HIS A 92 1.56 -4.32 4.33
C HIS A 92 2.38 -3.65 3.23
N PHE A 93 2.03 -2.42 2.83
CA PHE A 93 2.83 -1.66 1.87
C PHE A 93 4.21 -1.27 2.43
N HIS A 94 5.15 -1.06 1.50
CA HIS A 94 6.53 -0.62 1.73
C HIS A 94 6.64 0.75 2.38
N SER A 95 5.57 1.56 2.40
CA SER A 95 5.57 2.87 3.03
C SER A 95 4.17 3.32 3.42
N THR A 96 4.09 4.13 4.48
CA THR A 96 2.86 4.79 4.95
C THR A 96 2.25 5.74 3.92
N VAL A 97 3.03 6.24 2.94
CA VAL A 97 2.54 7.15 1.89
C VAL A 97 1.36 6.56 1.12
N VAL A 98 1.40 5.26 0.86
CA VAL A 98 0.42 4.57 0.01
C VAL A 98 -0.61 3.77 0.82
N MET A 99 -0.62 3.90 2.14
CA MET A 99 -1.58 3.22 3.00
C MET A 99 -2.96 3.91 3.02
N ASN A 100 -3.48 4.21 1.82
CA ASN A 100 -4.72 4.93 1.57
C ASN A 100 -5.52 4.18 0.52
N TYR A 101 -6.85 4.17 0.61
CA TYR A 101 -7.67 3.50 -0.40
C TYR A 101 -9.07 4.12 -0.53
N PHE A 102 -9.71 3.91 -1.67
CA PHE A 102 -11.09 4.27 -1.94
C PHE A 102 -11.95 3.01 -2.07
N ASN A 103 -13.08 2.93 -1.34
CA ASN A 103 -13.94 1.74 -1.32
C ASN A 103 -15.21 1.85 -2.19
N GLY A 104 -15.22 2.79 -3.14
CA GLY A 104 -16.39 3.12 -3.96
C GLY A 104 -17.25 4.26 -3.40
N THR A 105 -17.12 4.59 -2.11
CA THR A 105 -17.92 5.64 -1.46
C THR A 105 -17.12 6.63 -0.64
N ARG A 106 -15.98 6.20 -0.10
CA ARG A 106 -15.16 6.99 0.80
C ARG A 106 -13.69 6.74 0.53
N LEU A 107 -12.91 7.81 0.67
CA LEU A 107 -11.47 7.75 0.77
C LEU A 107 -11.08 7.47 2.22
N TYR A 108 -10.22 6.49 2.42
CA TYR A 108 -9.61 6.14 3.68
C TYR A 108 -8.13 6.51 3.65
N CYS A 109 -7.67 7.21 4.67
CA CYS A 109 -6.27 7.53 4.89
C CYS A 109 -5.88 7.01 6.27
N SER A 110 -4.91 6.09 6.33
CA SER A 110 -4.56 5.41 7.57
C SER A 110 -3.79 6.31 8.55
N ILE A 111 -2.94 7.20 8.04
CA ILE A 111 -2.12 8.09 8.86
C ILE A 111 -2.26 9.55 8.37
N PRO A 112 -3.46 10.15 8.52
CA PRO A 112 -3.78 11.43 7.90
C PRO A 112 -2.85 12.56 8.32
N GLU A 113 -2.42 12.61 9.59
CA GLU A 113 -1.52 13.66 10.05
C GLU A 113 -0.17 13.61 9.31
N LEU A 114 0.43 12.43 9.17
CA LEU A 114 1.70 12.29 8.46
C LEU A 114 1.51 12.52 6.96
N THR A 115 0.51 11.86 6.35
CA THR A 115 0.24 11.97 4.93
C THR A 115 0.01 13.44 4.54
N LEU A 116 -0.88 14.17 5.22
CA LEU A 116 -1.20 15.58 4.93
C LEU A 116 0.01 16.51 5.07
N ARG A 117 0.94 16.21 5.99
CA ARG A 117 2.19 16.96 6.18
C ARG A 117 3.30 16.52 5.24
N LYS A 118 3.02 15.61 4.30
CA LYS A 118 3.99 14.96 3.42
C LYS A 118 5.14 14.33 4.21
N LEU A 119 4.82 13.66 5.31
CA LEU A 119 5.73 12.86 6.12
C LEU A 119 5.43 11.38 5.91
N ALA A 120 6.46 10.55 5.91
CA ALA A 120 6.32 9.12 5.65
C ALA A 120 7.32 8.26 6.41
N PHE A 121 6.93 7.02 6.67
CA PHE A 121 7.85 5.96 7.11
C PHE A 121 7.90 4.87 6.06
N ALA A 122 9.08 4.26 5.91
CA ALA A 122 9.24 3.00 5.22
C ALA A 122 8.83 1.86 6.17
N ASN A 123 8.31 0.77 5.62
CA ASN A 123 8.01 -0.42 6.39
C ASN A 123 9.26 -1.30 6.44
N ASP A 124 9.98 -1.26 7.56
CA ASP A 124 11.27 -1.94 7.77
C ASP A 124 11.20 -3.45 7.53
N ASN A 125 10.03 -4.06 7.71
CA ASN A 125 9.81 -5.50 7.50
C ASN A 125 10.01 -5.95 6.03
N LEU A 126 10.14 -5.01 5.10
CA LEU A 126 10.31 -5.27 3.67
C LEU A 126 11.78 -5.13 3.20
N LEU A 127 12.73 -4.96 4.12
CA LEU A 127 14.17 -4.95 3.82
C LEU A 127 14.86 -6.30 4.04
N LEU A 128 14.08 -7.37 4.28
CA LEU A 128 14.62 -8.70 4.61
C LEU A 128 15.32 -9.40 3.43
N ASP A 129 15.03 -8.99 2.18
CA ASP A 129 15.69 -9.49 0.97
C ASP A 129 16.05 -8.36 -0.01
N GLU A 130 17.08 -8.58 -0.82
CA GLU A 130 17.67 -7.57 -1.72
C GLU A 130 16.69 -7.06 -2.79
N LEU A 131 15.75 -7.90 -3.25
CA LEU A 131 14.77 -7.50 -4.24
C LEU A 131 13.72 -6.57 -3.62
N THR A 132 13.19 -6.93 -2.45
CA THR A 132 12.20 -6.12 -1.74
C THR A 132 12.83 -4.81 -1.21
N ALA A 133 14.11 -4.84 -0.83
CA ALA A 133 14.86 -3.63 -0.48
C ALA A 133 14.96 -2.65 -1.66
N ARG A 134 15.35 -3.12 -2.85
CA ARG A 134 15.41 -2.27 -4.06
C ARG A 134 14.05 -1.67 -4.43
N ARG A 135 12.98 -2.44 -4.30
CA ARG A 135 11.60 -1.95 -4.54
C ARG A 135 11.21 -0.87 -3.55
N THR A 136 11.50 -1.09 -2.27
CA THR A 136 11.22 -0.12 -1.20
C THR A 136 11.98 1.17 -1.45
N LEU A 137 13.27 1.10 -1.77
CA LEU A 137 14.11 2.25 -2.10
C LEU A 137 13.58 3.01 -3.33
N SER A 138 13.28 2.32 -4.43
CA SER A 138 12.71 2.95 -5.62
C SER A 138 11.39 3.68 -5.32
N CYS A 139 10.59 3.14 -4.40
CA CYS A 139 9.36 3.79 -4.01
C CYS A 139 9.58 5.00 -3.09
N ILE A 140 10.56 4.90 -2.18
CA ILE A 140 11.01 6.03 -1.35
C ILE A 140 11.47 7.17 -2.28
N ASP A 141 12.31 6.88 -3.28
CA ASP A 141 12.79 7.88 -4.24
C ASP A 141 11.62 8.53 -4.99
N LYS A 142 10.72 7.71 -5.56
CA LYS A 142 9.50 8.15 -6.26
C LYS A 142 8.65 9.12 -5.43
N TYR A 143 8.44 8.84 -4.14
CA TYR A 143 7.62 9.72 -3.30
C TYR A 143 8.39 10.89 -2.70
N THR A 144 9.71 10.77 -2.55
CA THR A 144 10.60 11.89 -2.22
C THR A 144 10.57 12.95 -3.32
N GLU A 145 10.64 12.54 -4.59
CA GLU A 145 10.47 13.42 -5.76
C GLU A 145 9.10 14.13 -5.78
N ARG A 146 8.08 13.53 -5.15
CA ARG A 146 6.73 14.11 -5.00
C ARG A 146 6.58 15.00 -3.74
N GLY A 147 7.70 15.26 -3.05
CA GLY A 147 7.78 16.14 -1.90
C GLY A 147 7.47 15.49 -0.56
N PHE A 148 7.47 14.15 -0.47
CA PHE A 148 7.42 13.47 0.82
C PHE A 148 8.79 13.45 1.49
N ASN A 149 8.80 13.75 2.78
CA ASN A 149 9.96 13.58 3.63
C ASN A 149 9.84 12.24 4.36
N TYR A 150 10.72 11.31 4.03
CA TYR A 150 10.81 10.05 4.75
C TYR A 150 11.54 10.27 6.07
N GLY A 151 10.82 10.05 7.17
CA GLY A 151 11.43 9.90 8.47
C GLY A 151 12.22 8.60 8.48
N TYR A 152 13.53 8.71 8.60
CA TYR A 152 14.33 7.56 9.01
C TYR A 152 14.04 7.32 10.48
N VAL A 153 13.67 6.09 10.84
CA VAL A 153 13.72 5.67 12.23
C VAL A 153 15.19 5.78 12.62
N THR A 154 15.56 6.81 13.38
CA THR A 154 16.89 6.89 13.97
C THR A 154 17.14 5.59 14.73
N PRO A 155 18.35 5.01 14.68
CA PRO A 155 18.68 3.82 15.46
C PRO A 155 18.25 4.07 16.89
N HIS A 156 17.24 3.34 17.33
CA HIS A 156 16.68 3.61 18.63
C HIS A 156 17.64 3.05 19.70
N VAL A 157 17.79 3.75 20.81
CA VAL A 157 18.55 3.26 21.96
C VAL A 157 17.61 2.48 22.86
N CYS A 158 17.85 1.18 22.98
CA CYS A 158 17.07 0.29 23.84
C CYS A 158 17.01 0.83 25.28
N GLY A 159 15.80 0.86 25.86
CA GLY A 159 15.57 1.36 27.22
C GLY A 159 15.55 2.88 27.37
N VAL A 160 15.96 3.66 26.35
CA VAL A 160 15.93 5.13 26.35
C VAL A 160 14.77 5.65 25.52
N ASP A 161 14.65 5.15 24.28
CA ASP A 161 13.68 5.69 23.34
C ASP A 161 12.26 5.26 23.61
N THR A 162 11.34 6.21 23.48
CA THR A 162 9.92 6.07 23.80
C THR A 162 9.20 5.02 22.94
N ILE A 163 9.77 4.65 21.80
CA ILE A 163 9.23 3.68 20.85
C ILE A 163 10.05 2.37 20.77
N CYS A 164 10.94 2.13 21.73
CA CYS A 164 11.76 0.92 21.74
C CYS A 164 10.88 -0.36 21.89
N PRO A 165 10.91 -1.29 20.91
CA PRO A 165 10.10 -2.51 20.95
C PRO A 165 10.54 -3.53 22.00
N ALA A 166 11.81 -3.46 22.42
CA ALA A 166 12.34 -4.32 23.48
C ALA A 166 12.02 -3.82 24.89
N THR A 167 11.46 -2.61 25.02
CA THR A 167 11.11 -2.06 26.34
C THR A 167 9.70 -2.48 26.70
N ILE A 168 9.55 -3.27 27.77
CA ILE A 168 8.24 -3.57 28.35
C ILE A 168 7.68 -2.27 28.92
N ARG A 169 6.53 -1.84 28.38
CA ARG A 169 5.85 -0.60 28.76
C ARG A 169 4.48 -0.87 29.34
N THR A 170 3.91 0.16 29.95
CA THR A 170 2.55 0.13 30.50
C THR A 170 1.67 1.10 29.73
N LEU A 171 0.36 0.87 29.70
CA LEU A 171 -0.61 1.77 29.05
C LEU A 171 -0.64 3.19 29.66
N HIS A 172 0.04 3.42 30.79
CA HIS A 172 0.00 4.66 31.54
C HIS A 172 1.29 5.50 31.40
N ASP A 173 2.33 5.01 30.73
CA ASP A 173 3.62 5.70 30.66
C ASP A 173 3.69 6.79 29.57
N GLY A 174 2.64 6.93 28.75
CA GLY A 174 2.54 7.92 27.69
C GLY A 174 3.50 7.68 26.53
N LYS A 175 4.07 6.48 26.39
CA LYS A 175 5.06 6.11 25.38
C LYS A 175 4.52 5.00 24.45
N GLY A 176 5.29 4.63 23.42
CA GLY A 176 4.86 3.68 22.40
C GLY A 176 4.92 2.23 22.89
N LEU A 177 3.78 1.53 22.95
CA LEU A 177 3.70 0.13 23.36
C LEU A 177 4.02 -0.80 22.18
N THR A 178 4.90 -1.77 22.41
CA THR A 178 5.10 -2.91 21.51
C THR A 178 4.70 -4.20 22.21
N ILE A 179 3.90 -5.03 21.53
CA ILE A 179 3.48 -6.33 22.01
C ILE A 179 4.12 -7.37 21.09
N PRO A 180 5.10 -8.17 21.55
CA PRO A 180 5.60 -9.30 20.78
C PRO A 180 4.52 -10.38 20.74
N PHE A 181 4.29 -10.97 19.55
CA PHE A 181 3.41 -12.12 19.34
C PHE A 181 4.23 -13.37 19.05
#